data_AF-A0A961P0G3-F1
#
_entry.id   AF-A0A961P0G3-F1
#
_cell.length_a   1.000
_cell.length_b   1.000
_cell.length_c   1.000
_cell.angle_alpha   90.00
_cell.angle_beta   90.00
_cell.angle_gamma   90.00
#
_symmetry.space_group_name_H-M   'P 1'
#
loop_
_entity.id
_entity.type
_entity.pdbx_description
1 polymer ?
#
loop_
_entity_poly.entity_id
_entity_poly.type
_entity_poly.pdbx_seq_one_letter_code
_entity_poly.pdbx_strand_id
1 'polypeptide(L)'
;MSAWQRLIERQILKARAEGKLSGLEGEGRPLPDRPGDALVDPAVAAGFRIMAQAGVVPEELRLKAELDAALAALAEAQGAERKPAMARVADLQMRYEIAREARRRFLR
;
A
#
# COMPACT_ATOMS: atom_id res chain seq x y z
N MET A 1 35.88 -2.33 -20.43
CA MET A 1 34.44 -2.20 -20.13
C MET A 1 33.65 -3.24 -20.92
N SER A 2 32.77 -3.97 -20.24
CA SER A 2 31.86 -4.96 -20.84
C SER A 2 30.88 -4.28 -21.83
N ALA A 3 30.40 -5.04 -22.82
CA ALA A 3 29.36 -4.56 -23.74
C ALA A 3 28.09 -4.10 -23.00
N TRP A 4 27.76 -4.76 -21.89
CA TRP A 4 26.63 -4.40 -21.03
C TRP A 4 26.80 -3.04 -20.36
N GLN A 5 28.01 -2.74 -19.86
CA GLN A 5 28.32 -1.43 -19.26
C GLN A 5 28.15 -0.30 -20.27
N ARG A 6 28.56 -0.50 -21.54
CA ARG A 6 28.38 0.49 -22.60
C ARG A 6 26.91 0.75 -22.93
N LEU A 7 26.05 -0.28 -22.86
CA LEU A 7 24.61 -0.12 -23.05
C LEU A 7 23.99 0.68 -21.91
N ILE A 8 24.34 0.36 -20.65
CA ILE A 8 23.89 1.10 -19.47
C ILE A 8 24.29 2.57 -19.58
N GLU A 9 25.56 2.85 -19.87
CA GLU A 9 26.08 4.22 -19.96
C GLU A 9 25.32 5.04 -21.02
N ARG A 10 25.04 4.45 -22.18
CA ARG A 10 24.25 5.10 -23.23
C ARG A 10 22.83 5.44 -22.77
N GLN A 11 22.18 4.57 -21.99
CA GLN A 11 20.85 4.86 -21.44
C GLN A 11 20.87 5.99 -20.41
N ILE A 12 21.88 6.01 -19.53
CA ILE A 12 22.06 7.07 -18.54
C ILE A 12 22.28 8.41 -19.24
N LEU A 13 23.18 8.47 -20.23
CA LEU A 13 23.47 9.69 -20.99
C LEU A 13 22.24 10.21 -21.72
N LYS A 14 21.45 9.31 -22.33
CA LYS A 14 20.19 9.66 -22.98
C LYS A 14 19.19 10.27 -21.98
N ALA A 15 18.96 9.60 -20.84
CA ALA A 15 18.04 10.10 -19.82
C ALA A 15 18.46 11.46 -19.25
N ARG A 16 19.77 11.68 -19.10
CA ARG A 16 20.33 12.97 -18.69
C ARG A 16 20.08 14.06 -19.73
N ALA A 17 20.33 13.79 -21.01
CA ALA A 17 20.10 14.73 -22.10
C ALA A 17 18.61 15.10 -22.25
N GLU A 18 17.71 14.15 -21.95
CA GLU A 18 16.27 14.35 -21.93
C GLU A 18 15.78 15.08 -20.65
N GLY A 19 16.68 15.48 -19.74
CA GLY A 19 16.32 16.16 -18.49
C GLY A 19 15.62 15.27 -17.46
N LYS A 20 15.49 13.96 -17.70
CA LYS A 20 14.76 13.00 -16.83
C LYS A 20 15.43 12.77 -15.48
N LEU A 21 16.67 13.21 -15.32
CA LEU A 21 17.48 13.05 -14.10
C LEU A 21 17.67 14.37 -13.34
N SER A 22 16.91 15.41 -13.68
CA SER A 22 16.97 16.76 -13.12
C SER A 22 15.58 17.35 -12.95
N GLY A 23 15.41 18.30 -12.03
CA GLY A 23 14.12 18.82 -11.62
C GLY A 23 13.25 17.80 -10.86
N LEU A 24 13.85 16.77 -10.27
CA LEU A 24 13.09 15.72 -9.58
C LEU A 24 12.51 16.23 -8.27
N GLU A 25 11.39 15.65 -7.85
CA GLU A 25 10.79 15.97 -6.56
C GLU A 25 11.78 15.67 -5.43
N GLY A 26 12.14 16.71 -4.66
CA GLY A 26 13.12 16.60 -3.57
C GLY A 26 14.58 16.71 -4.01
N GLU A 27 14.88 17.09 -5.25
CA GLU A 27 16.26 17.31 -5.69
C GLU A 27 16.97 18.37 -4.82
N GLY A 28 18.19 18.05 -4.39
CA GLY A 28 18.99 18.89 -3.49
C GLY A 28 18.51 18.90 -2.03
N ARG A 29 17.41 18.22 -1.69
CA ARG A 29 16.92 18.09 -0.32
C ARG A 29 17.43 16.79 0.32
N PRO A 30 17.58 16.75 1.65
CA PRO A 30 17.84 15.51 2.35
C PRO A 30 16.77 14.47 2.03
N LEU A 31 17.17 13.19 2.00
CA LEU A 31 16.21 12.11 1.96
C LEU A 31 15.30 12.22 3.20
N PRO A 32 13.98 12.06 3.05
CA PRO A 32 13.09 12.13 4.20
C PRO A 32 13.38 10.96 5.14
N ASP A 33 13.28 11.23 6.44
CA ASP A 33 13.51 10.25 7.48
C ASP A 33 12.42 9.17 7.44
N ARG A 34 12.84 7.91 7.49
CA ARG A 34 11.96 6.74 7.37
C ARG A 34 12.34 5.69 8.40
N PRO A 35 12.13 5.96 9.69
CA PRO A 35 12.51 5.03 10.76
C PRO A 35 11.74 3.70 10.67
N GLY A 36 10.53 3.70 10.10
CA GLY A 36 9.72 2.49 9.88
C GLY A 36 10.26 1.55 8.78
N ASP A 37 11.03 2.07 7.82
CA ASP A 37 11.61 1.27 6.73
C ASP A 37 12.91 0.56 7.16
N ALA A 38 13.52 0.97 8.27
CA ALA A 38 14.80 0.43 8.75
C ALA A 38 14.72 -1.04 9.19
N LEU A 39 13.51 -1.53 9.51
CA LEU A 39 13.26 -2.91 9.95
C LEU A 39 12.58 -3.76 8.88
N VAL A 40 12.39 -3.23 7.66
CA VAL A 40 11.71 -3.90 6.54
C VAL A 40 12.70 -4.11 5.41
N ASP A 41 12.52 -5.19 4.65
CA ASP A 41 13.30 -5.40 3.43
C ASP A 41 13.21 -4.16 2.50
N PRO A 42 14.34 -3.62 2.00
CA PRO A 42 14.34 -2.39 1.20
C PRO A 42 13.50 -2.46 -0.09
N ALA A 43 13.41 -3.64 -0.72
CA ALA A 43 12.61 -3.82 -1.93
C ALA A 43 11.13 -3.83 -1.60
N VAL A 44 10.75 -4.47 -0.49
CA VAL A 44 9.39 -4.46 0.05
C VAL A 44 8.95 -3.05 0.43
N ALA A 45 9.80 -2.31 1.16
CA ALA A 45 9.54 -0.91 1.52
C ALA A 45 9.38 -0.04 0.28
N ALA A 46 10.22 -0.22 -0.75
CA ALA A 46 10.08 0.47 -2.02
C ALA A 46 8.75 0.18 -2.73
N GLY A 47 8.34 -1.09 -2.78
CA GLY A 47 7.06 -1.49 -3.36
C GLY A 47 5.88 -0.80 -2.68
N PHE A 48 5.86 -0.77 -1.34
CA PHE A 48 4.81 -0.08 -0.59
C PHE A 48 4.78 1.42 -0.84
N ARG A 49 5.94 2.06 -0.97
CA ARG A 49 6.00 3.50 -1.30
C ARG A 49 5.41 3.78 -2.68
N ILE A 50 5.74 2.97 -3.68
CA ILE A 50 5.18 3.10 -5.03
C ILE A 50 3.65 2.97 -4.99
N MET A 51 3.13 1.97 -4.28
CA MET A 51 1.69 1.77 -4.11
C MET A 51 1.01 2.95 -3.38
N ALA A 52 1.61 3.43 -2.28
CA ALA A 52 1.07 4.55 -1.51
C ALA A 52 1.07 5.86 -2.32
N GLN A 53 2.14 6.13 -3.08
CA GLN A 53 2.22 7.29 -3.98
C GLN A 53 1.19 7.22 -5.11
N ALA A 54 0.85 6.01 -5.57
CA ALA A 54 -0.23 5.79 -6.53
C ALA A 54 -1.64 5.83 -5.90
N GLY A 55 -1.76 6.11 -4.60
CA GLY A 55 -3.04 6.17 -3.88
C GLY A 55 -3.69 4.81 -3.63
N VAL A 56 -2.93 3.72 -3.78
CA VAL A 56 -3.45 2.37 -3.53
C VAL A 56 -3.64 2.17 -2.02
N VAL A 57 -4.89 1.97 -1.62
CA VAL A 57 -5.26 1.63 -0.24
C VAL A 57 -5.35 0.11 -0.12
N PRO A 58 -4.62 -0.53 0.80
CA PRO A 58 -4.77 -1.95 1.07
C PRO A 58 -6.22 -2.33 1.40
N GLU A 59 -6.71 -3.41 0.80
CA GLU A 59 -8.12 -3.83 0.88
C GLU A 59 -8.59 -4.06 2.32
N GLU A 60 -7.70 -4.50 3.22
CA GLU A 60 -8.05 -4.71 4.63
C GLU A 60 -8.44 -3.40 5.34
N LEU A 61 -7.91 -2.25 4.92
CA LEU A 61 -8.27 -0.96 5.52
C LEU A 61 -9.69 -0.54 5.11
N ARG A 62 -10.05 -0.78 3.86
CA ARG A 62 -11.39 -0.54 3.33
C ARG A 62 -12.42 -1.41 4.05
N LEU A 63 -12.13 -2.71 4.15
CA LEU A 63 -12.98 -3.68 4.86
C LEU A 63 -13.11 -3.36 6.35
N LYS A 64 -12.05 -2.87 7.00
CA LYS A 64 -12.10 -2.44 8.40
C LYS A 64 -13.06 -1.27 8.61
N ALA A 65 -13.00 -0.26 7.73
CA ALA A 65 -13.91 0.88 7.81
C ALA A 65 -15.38 0.46 7.60
N GLU A 66 -15.64 -0.44 6.66
CA GLU A 66 -16.99 -0.99 6.44
C GLU A 66 -17.48 -1.81 7.62
N LEU A 67 -16.60 -2.63 8.21
CA LEU A 67 -16.89 -3.42 9.41
C LEU A 67 -17.24 -2.51 10.60
N ASP A 68 -16.49 -1.44 10.83
CA ASP A 68 -16.77 -0.48 11.90
C ASP A 68 -18.13 0.20 11.72
N ALA A 69 -18.45 0.61 10.48
CA ALA A 69 -19.76 1.15 10.16
C ALA A 69 -20.89 0.12 10.37
N ALA A 70 -20.66 -1.15 10.01
CA ALA A 70 -21.64 -2.22 10.21
C ALA A 70 -21.85 -2.55 11.69
N LEU A 71 -20.80 -2.49 12.51
CA LEU A 71 -20.89 -2.65 13.97
C LEU A 71 -21.71 -1.53 14.61
N ALA A 72 -21.48 -0.28 14.18
CA ALA A 72 -22.29 0.86 14.62
C ALA A 72 -23.77 0.69 14.22
N ALA A 73 -24.03 0.24 12.99
CA ALA A 73 -25.41 -0.02 12.54
C ALA A 73 -26.08 -1.16 13.34
N LEU A 74 -25.33 -2.22 13.71
CA LEU A 74 -25.84 -3.31 14.54
C LEU A 74 -26.16 -2.86 15.97
N ALA A 75 -25.42 -1.89 16.52
CA ALA A 75 -25.69 -1.34 17.84
C ALA A 75 -27.08 -0.66 17.89
N GLU A 76 -27.45 0.05 16.81
CA GLU A 76 -28.74 0.74 16.68
C GLU A 76 -29.88 -0.19 16.21
N ALA A 77 -29.56 -1.36 15.65
CA ALA A 77 -30.55 -2.28 15.06
C ALA A 77 -31.42 -2.98 16.11
N GLN A 78 -32.75 -2.88 15.93
CA GLN A 78 -33.76 -3.47 16.79
C GLN A 78 -34.74 -4.35 16.02
N GLY A 79 -35.38 -5.30 16.71
CA GLY A 79 -36.41 -6.17 16.13
C GLY A 79 -35.94 -6.95 14.91
N ALA A 80 -36.69 -6.86 13.81
CA ALA A 80 -36.45 -7.61 12.58
C ALA A 80 -35.13 -7.24 11.88
N GLU A 81 -34.63 -6.01 12.07
CA GLU A 81 -33.41 -5.50 11.42
C GLU A 81 -32.11 -6.02 12.06
N ARG A 82 -32.20 -6.58 13.27
CA ARG A 82 -31.02 -7.04 14.01
C ARG A 82 -30.35 -8.25 13.35
N LYS A 83 -31.14 -9.20 12.87
CA LYS A 83 -30.63 -10.42 12.21
C LYS A 83 -29.86 -10.12 10.91
N PRO A 84 -30.37 -9.30 9.96
CA PRO A 84 -29.60 -8.94 8.77
C PRO A 84 -28.36 -8.09 9.11
N ALA A 85 -28.42 -7.20 10.11
CA ALA A 85 -27.24 -6.45 10.56
C ALA A 85 -26.13 -7.37 11.10
N MET A 86 -26.47 -8.39 11.88
CA MET A 86 -25.51 -9.40 12.35
C MET A 86 -24.88 -10.19 11.20
N ALA A 87 -25.68 -10.59 10.20
CA ALA A 87 -25.18 -11.31 9.03
C ALA A 87 -24.16 -10.47 8.23
N ARG A 88 -24.44 -9.15 8.08
CA ARG A 88 -23.52 -8.22 7.41
C ARG A 88 -22.21 -8.06 8.16
N VAL A 89 -22.25 -7.94 9.49
CA VAL A 89 -21.04 -7.88 10.32
C VAL A 89 -20.21 -9.17 10.14
N ALA A 90 -20.85 -10.34 10.16
CA ALA A 90 -20.16 -11.61 10.00
C ALA A 90 -19.46 -11.75 8.64
N ASP A 91 -20.12 -11.37 7.54
CA ASP A 91 -19.51 -11.39 6.19
C ASP A 91 -18.32 -10.43 6.08
N LEU A 92 -18.46 -9.20 6.58
CA LEU A 92 -17.38 -8.21 6.56
C LEU A 92 -16.19 -8.64 7.42
N GLN A 93 -16.45 -9.22 8.60
CA GLN A 93 -15.40 -9.75 9.48
C GLN A 93 -14.61 -10.87 8.79
N MET A 94 -15.31 -11.81 8.14
CA MET A 94 -14.66 -12.90 7.40
C MET A 94 -13.74 -12.35 6.31
N ARG A 95 -14.23 -11.42 5.48
CA ARG A 95 -13.44 -10.82 4.40
C ARG A 95 -12.24 -10.04 4.92
N TYR A 96 -12.43 -9.29 6.00
CA TYR A 96 -11.35 -8.53 6.64
C TYR A 96 -10.21 -9.43 7.11
N GLU A 97 -10.52 -10.55 7.77
CA GLU A 97 -9.48 -11.48 8.23
C GLU A 97 -8.78 -12.19 7.06
N ILE A 98 -9.50 -12.55 5.99
CA ILE A 98 -8.88 -13.09 4.76
C ILE A 98 -7.90 -12.09 4.15
N ALA A 99 -8.30 -10.82 4.00
CA ALA A 99 -7.45 -9.78 3.44
C ALA A 99 -6.21 -9.53 4.33
N ARG A 100 -6.40 -9.53 5.64
CA ARG A 100 -5.33 -9.35 6.63
C ARG A 100 -4.34 -10.52 6.63
N GLU A 101 -4.81 -11.75 6.50
CA GLU A 101 -3.96 -12.93 6.38
C GLU A 101 -3.18 -12.93 5.07
N ALA A 102 -3.83 -12.60 3.94
CA ALA A 102 -3.17 -12.45 2.65
C ALA A 102 -2.02 -11.44 2.72
N ARG A 103 -2.25 -10.29 3.36
CA ARG A 103 -1.21 -9.28 3.60
C ARG A 103 -0.08 -9.81 4.48
N ARG A 104 -0.39 -10.49 5.58
CA ARG A 104 0.64 -11.07 6.46
C ARG A 104 1.49 -12.09 5.71
N ARG A 105 0.89 -12.93 4.86
CA ARG A 105 1.60 -13.93 4.06
C ARG A 105 2.48 -13.28 2.97
N PHE A 106 2.02 -12.20 2.36
CA PHE A 106 2.82 -11.44 1.40
C PHE A 106 4.05 -10.76 2.03
N LEU A 107 3.95 -10.38 3.31
CA LEU A 107 5.01 -9.71 4.06
C LEU A 107 6.03 -10.65 4.73
N ARG A 108 5.80 -11.97 4.69
CA ARG A 108 6.71 -12.99 5.23
C ARG A 108 7.64 -13.50 4.15
#